data_AF-A0A949PIT0-F1
#
_entry.id   AF-A0A949PIT0-F1
#
_cell.length_a   1.000
_cell.length_b   1.000
_cell.length_c   1.000
_cell.angle_alpha   90.00
_cell.angle_beta   90.00
_cell.angle_gamma   90.00
#
_symmetry.space_group_name_H-M   'P 1'
#
loop_
_entity.id
_entity.type
_entity.pdbx_description
1 polymer ?
#
loop_
_entity_poly.entity_id
_entity_poly.type
_entity_poly.pdbx_seq_one_letter_code
_entity_poly.pdbx_strand_id
1 'polypeptide(L)'
;MPKSPLFAVLVVTSILTGMGIWLFLLPGGGKGPIMANQVAAKPYVEKKESPSSVATLTIDPQVRANGVLFQKLVADAQSKMAEHAKYAAETWTLMGPTSQRQLGFEIDWRVTYESDRLISLDKSTYDNGGGAHPNFYLNSLLWDKQQEKNISLAELLTDSSENSAALKMLSANLFEQWK
;
A
#
# COMPACT_ATOMS: atom_id res chain seq x y z
N MET A 1 -46.35 -11.90 -5.38
CA MET A 1 -45.62 -12.17 -4.12
C MET A 1 -44.28 -11.43 -4.15
N PRO A 2 -43.83 -10.84 -3.03
CA PRO A 2 -43.00 -9.63 -3.04
C PRO A 2 -41.52 -9.89 -3.31
N LYS A 3 -40.88 -8.84 -3.83
CA LYS A 3 -39.47 -8.70 -4.21
C LYS A 3 -38.57 -8.77 -2.97
N SER A 4 -37.50 -9.55 -3.01
CA SER A 4 -36.42 -9.47 -2.01
C SER A 4 -35.42 -8.38 -2.41
N PRO A 5 -35.00 -7.49 -1.49
CA PRO A 5 -33.83 -6.65 -1.70
C PRO A 5 -32.59 -7.37 -1.14
N LEU A 6 -31.55 -7.49 -1.97
CA LEU A 6 -30.20 -7.87 -1.56
C LEU A 6 -29.62 -6.75 -0.69
N PHE A 7 -29.36 -7.06 0.59
CA PHE A 7 -28.60 -6.20 1.48
C PHE A 7 -27.13 -6.22 1.09
N ALA A 8 -26.60 -5.07 0.67
CA ALA A 8 -25.16 -4.83 0.66
C ALA A 8 -24.73 -4.52 2.10
N VAL A 9 -23.95 -5.41 2.72
CA VAL A 9 -23.33 -5.15 4.01
C VAL A 9 -22.03 -4.39 3.77
N LEU A 10 -22.05 -3.08 4.00
CA LEU A 10 -20.86 -2.25 4.08
C LEU A 10 -20.38 -2.26 5.54
N VAL A 11 -19.32 -3.00 5.85
CA VAL A 11 -18.67 -2.91 7.17
C VAL A 11 -17.61 -1.82 7.10
N VAL A 12 -17.94 -0.62 7.57
CA VAL A 12 -16.96 0.41 7.91
C VAL A 12 -16.76 0.37 9.42
N THR A 13 -15.64 -0.20 9.87
CA THR A 13 -15.24 -0.12 11.28
C THR A 13 -14.36 1.11 11.48
N SER A 14 -14.97 2.22 11.92
CA SER A 14 -14.27 3.35 12.52
C SER A 14 -14.47 3.31 14.03
N ILE A 15 -13.38 3.08 14.78
CA ILE A 15 -13.39 3.25 16.23
C ILE A 15 -12.59 4.52 16.55
N LEU A 16 -13.32 5.58 16.86
CA LEU A 16 -12.86 6.76 17.56
C LEU A 16 -13.33 6.62 19.01
N THR A 17 -12.40 6.48 19.95
CA THR A 17 -12.64 6.76 21.37
C THR A 17 -11.38 7.37 21.95
N GLY A 18 -11.49 8.63 22.37
CA GLY A 18 -10.44 9.32 23.11
C GLY A 18 -10.55 9.05 24.61
N MET A 19 -9.53 9.46 25.35
CA MET A 19 -9.65 10.12 26.66
C MET A 19 -8.27 10.62 27.08
N GLY A 20 -8.21 11.88 27.51
CA GLY A 20 -6.99 12.51 28.01
C GLY A 20 -6.64 12.05 29.43
N ILE A 21 -5.35 12.16 29.76
CA ILE A 21 -4.84 12.19 31.12
C ILE A 21 -3.81 13.32 31.19
N TRP A 22 -4.06 14.27 32.10
CA TRP A 22 -3.12 15.31 32.53
C TRP A 22 -2.45 14.92 33.86
N LEU A 23 -1.32 15.60 34.15
CA LEU A 23 -0.48 15.64 35.38
C LEU A 23 0.63 14.56 35.48
N PHE A 24 1.91 14.84 35.81
CA PHE A 24 2.57 15.95 36.54
C PHE A 24 3.94 16.33 35.91
N LEU A 25 4.35 17.59 36.09
CA LEU A 25 5.72 18.09 35.88
C LEU A 25 6.62 17.70 37.06
N LEU A 26 7.78 17.10 36.78
CA LEU A 26 8.95 17.10 37.67
C LEU A 26 10.16 17.61 36.87
N PRO A 27 11.00 18.51 37.42
CA PRO A 27 12.21 18.97 36.76
C PRO A 27 13.37 18.04 37.12
N GLY A 28 14.00 17.42 36.12
CA GLY A 28 15.19 16.60 36.35
C GLY A 28 15.71 15.99 35.07
N GLY A 29 16.84 16.51 34.58
CA GLY A 29 17.50 16.05 33.36
C GLY A 29 17.96 14.60 33.42
N GLY A 30 17.74 13.89 32.32
CA GLY A 30 18.31 12.58 32.05
C GLY A 30 18.17 12.26 30.56
N LYS A 31 19.26 12.37 29.80
CA LYS A 31 19.34 11.88 28.43
C LYS A 31 19.32 10.36 28.46
N GLY A 32 18.20 9.76 28.07
CA GLY A 32 18.06 8.34 27.76
C GLY A 32 17.11 8.19 26.57
N PRO A 33 17.33 7.21 25.67
CA PRO A 33 16.53 7.09 24.46
C PRO A 33 15.08 6.82 24.85
N ILE A 34 14.17 7.64 24.32
CA ILE A 34 12.73 7.42 24.38
C ILE A 34 12.43 6.25 23.44
N MET A 35 12.80 5.02 23.83
CA MET A 35 12.23 3.81 23.25
C MET A 35 10.92 3.52 23.98
N ALA A 36 9.96 4.42 23.80
CA ALA A 36 8.60 4.22 24.26
C ALA A 36 7.86 3.36 23.23
N ASN A 37 7.92 2.05 23.43
CA ASN A 37 6.82 1.12 23.24
C ASN A 37 5.94 1.37 21.99
N GLN A 38 6.50 1.17 20.79
CA GLN A 38 5.66 0.97 19.61
C GLN A 38 5.03 -0.42 19.69
N VAL A 39 3.82 -0.51 20.23
CA VAL A 39 2.91 -1.58 19.79
C VAL A 39 2.84 -1.43 18.27
N ALA A 40 3.43 -2.36 17.52
CA ALA A 40 3.50 -2.29 16.08
C ALA A 40 2.09 -1.99 15.54
N ALA A 41 1.93 -0.79 14.96
CA ALA A 41 0.64 -0.38 14.45
C ALA A 41 0.19 -1.38 13.40
N LYS A 42 -1.11 -1.74 13.42
CA LYS A 42 -1.62 -2.72 12.46
C LYS A 42 -1.61 -2.13 11.04
N PRO A 43 -1.29 -2.91 10.00
CA PRO A 43 -1.45 -2.50 8.62
C PRO A 43 -2.87 -1.98 8.34
N TYR A 44 -3.00 -1.05 7.40
CA TYR A 44 -4.29 -0.78 6.79
C TYR A 44 -4.68 -1.93 5.88
N VAL A 45 -5.90 -2.43 6.03
CA VAL A 45 -6.44 -3.51 5.19
C VAL A 45 -7.82 -3.10 4.71
N GLU A 46 -8.02 -3.12 3.40
CA GLU A 46 -9.33 -2.96 2.77
C GLU A 46 -9.63 -4.20 1.93
N LYS A 47 -10.75 -4.85 2.20
CA LYS A 47 -11.21 -6.03 1.45
C LYS A 47 -12.53 -5.70 0.75
N LYS A 48 -12.62 -6.00 -0.55
CA LYS A 48 -13.86 -5.98 -1.33
C LYS A 48 -14.14 -7.38 -1.85
N GLU A 49 -15.34 -7.86 -1.62
CA GLU A 49 -15.71 -9.23 -1.98
C GLU A 49 -17.08 -9.26 -2.64
N SER A 50 -17.20 -10.11 -3.66
CA SER A 50 -18.41 -10.45 -4.38
C SER A 50 -18.38 -11.95 -4.72
N PRO A 51 -19.47 -12.53 -5.24
CA PRO A 51 -19.45 -13.92 -5.70
C PRO A 51 -18.35 -14.21 -6.73
N SER A 52 -18.03 -13.24 -7.59
CA SER A 52 -17.05 -13.40 -8.66
C SER A 52 -15.65 -12.93 -8.31
N SER A 53 -15.47 -12.14 -7.25
CA SER A 53 -14.20 -11.44 -7.00
C SER A 53 -13.88 -11.33 -5.52
N VAL A 54 -12.60 -11.47 -5.18
CA VAL A 54 -12.04 -11.01 -3.91
C VAL A 54 -10.86 -10.10 -4.22
N ALA A 55 -10.89 -8.89 -3.67
CA ALA A 55 -9.85 -7.91 -3.82
C ALA A 55 -9.38 -7.42 -2.44
N THR A 56 -8.07 -7.37 -2.22
CA THR A 56 -7.47 -6.92 -0.95
C THR A 56 -6.41 -5.86 -1.19
N LEU A 57 -6.46 -4.77 -0.43
CA LEU A 57 -5.38 -3.79 -0.30
C LEU A 57 -4.80 -3.91 1.11
N THR A 58 -3.48 -4.04 1.19
CA THR A 58 -2.70 -3.92 2.43
C THR A 58 -1.71 -2.77 2.28
N ILE A 59 -1.67 -1.85 3.26
CA ILE A 59 -0.69 -0.76 3.31
C ILE A 59 0.00 -0.79 4.67
N ASP A 60 1.33 -0.73 4.64
CA ASP A 60 2.18 -0.61 5.82
C ASP A 60 1.70 0.50 6.77
N PRO A 61 1.65 0.25 8.09
CA PRO A 61 1.22 1.25 9.07
C PRO A 61 2.01 2.56 9.00
N GLN A 62 3.30 2.54 8.64
CA GLN A 62 4.15 3.74 8.59
C GLN A 62 3.65 4.76 7.57
N VAL A 63 3.03 4.32 6.47
CA VAL A 63 2.47 5.20 5.44
C VAL A 63 1.37 6.10 5.99
N ARG A 64 0.65 5.67 7.05
CA ARG A 64 -0.46 6.46 7.62
C ARG A 64 -0.01 7.81 8.20
N ALA A 65 1.26 7.94 8.58
CA ALA A 65 1.81 9.21 9.04
C ALA A 65 1.89 10.26 7.90
N ASN A 66 1.91 9.82 6.64
CA ASN A 66 1.84 10.69 5.47
C ASN A 66 0.42 10.64 4.87
N GLY A 67 -0.45 11.52 5.36
CA GLY A 67 -1.87 11.51 4.98
C GLY A 67 -2.13 11.65 3.48
N VAL A 68 -1.34 12.46 2.76
CA VAL A 68 -1.48 12.68 1.31
C VAL A 68 -1.07 11.43 0.54
N LEU A 69 0.09 10.85 0.85
CA LEU A 69 0.53 9.58 0.24
C LEU A 69 -0.48 8.47 0.53
N PHE A 70 -0.91 8.33 1.78
CA PHE A 70 -1.89 7.30 2.16
C PHE A 70 -3.18 7.42 1.33
N GLN A 71 -3.77 8.61 1.24
CA GLN A 71 -4.96 8.85 0.44
C GLN A 71 -4.74 8.52 -1.04
N LYS A 72 -3.57 8.90 -1.59
CA LYS A 72 -3.20 8.56 -2.96
C LYS A 72 -3.15 7.05 -3.18
N LEU A 73 -2.47 6.31 -2.33
CA LEU A 73 -2.33 4.84 -2.48
C LEU A 73 -3.69 4.14 -2.37
N VAL A 74 -4.55 4.59 -1.44
CA VAL A 74 -5.91 4.06 -1.29
C VAL A 74 -6.73 4.34 -2.54
N ALA A 75 -6.73 5.57 -3.05
CA ALA A 75 -7.49 5.94 -4.26
C ALA A 75 -7.04 5.14 -5.49
N ASP A 76 -5.73 5.04 -5.72
CA ASP A 76 -5.16 4.28 -6.83
C ASP A 76 -5.54 2.79 -6.73
N ALA A 77 -5.41 2.19 -5.54
CA ALA A 77 -5.78 0.80 -5.30
C ALA A 77 -7.28 0.56 -5.49
N GLN A 78 -8.14 1.44 -4.97
CA GLN A 78 -9.59 1.31 -5.11
C GLN A 78 -10.04 1.34 -6.57
N SER A 79 -9.39 2.16 -7.41
CA SER A 79 -9.62 2.15 -8.86
C SER A 79 -9.28 0.78 -9.47
N LYS A 80 -8.12 0.21 -9.12
CA LYS A 80 -7.69 -1.10 -9.64
C LYS A 80 -8.53 -2.26 -9.13
N MET A 81 -8.93 -2.23 -7.86
CA MET A 81 -9.86 -3.22 -7.30
C MET A 81 -11.24 -3.16 -7.99
N ALA A 82 -11.70 -1.97 -8.39
CA ALA A 82 -12.95 -1.82 -9.13
C ALA A 82 -12.82 -2.34 -10.58
N GLU A 83 -11.69 -2.07 -11.25
CA GLU A 83 -11.37 -2.66 -12.57
C GLU A 83 -11.37 -4.19 -12.51
N HIS A 84 -10.69 -4.78 -11.52
CA HIS A 84 -10.68 -6.24 -11.30
C HIS A 84 -12.08 -6.79 -11.04
N ALA A 85 -12.86 -6.15 -10.16
CA ALA A 85 -14.21 -6.60 -9.84
C ALA A 85 -15.13 -6.62 -11.09
N LYS A 86 -14.98 -5.62 -11.98
CA LYS A 86 -15.70 -5.58 -13.26
C LYS A 86 -15.28 -6.75 -14.17
N TYR A 87 -13.97 -6.93 -14.36
CA TYR A 87 -13.43 -8.02 -15.16
C TYR A 87 -13.86 -9.41 -14.64
N ALA A 88 -13.87 -9.57 -13.33
CA ALA A 88 -14.29 -10.80 -12.68
C ALA A 88 -15.79 -11.09 -12.89
N ALA A 89 -16.66 -10.08 -12.83
CA ALA A 89 -18.08 -10.24 -13.12
C ALA A 89 -18.34 -10.60 -14.60
N GLU A 90 -17.58 -10.02 -15.53
CA GLU A 90 -17.67 -10.34 -16.96
C GLU A 90 -17.20 -11.78 -17.22
N THR A 91 -16.05 -12.16 -16.68
CA THR A 91 -15.50 -13.52 -16.79
C THR A 91 -16.45 -14.55 -16.18
N TRP A 92 -17.04 -14.26 -15.02
CA TRP A 92 -18.04 -15.12 -14.39
C TRP A 92 -19.26 -15.36 -15.28
N THR A 93 -19.73 -14.32 -15.96
CA THR A 93 -20.86 -14.42 -16.90
C THR A 93 -20.51 -15.32 -18.09
N LEU A 94 -19.29 -15.21 -18.62
CA LEU A 94 -18.81 -16.01 -19.75
C LEU A 94 -18.59 -17.49 -19.38
N MET A 95 -18.18 -17.78 -18.15
CA MET A 95 -17.96 -19.17 -17.71
C MET A 95 -19.26 -19.94 -17.45
N GLY A 96 -20.41 -19.26 -17.42
CA GLY A 96 -21.71 -19.88 -17.24
C GLY A 96 -22.06 -20.23 -15.78
N PRO A 97 -23.30 -20.69 -15.54
CA PRO A 97 -23.89 -20.80 -14.19
C PRO A 97 -23.25 -21.87 -13.30
N THR A 98 -22.38 -22.71 -13.84
CA THR A 98 -21.67 -23.78 -13.11
C THR A 98 -20.31 -23.34 -12.60
N SER A 99 -19.80 -22.18 -13.03
CA SER A 99 -18.52 -21.70 -12.54
C SER A 99 -18.64 -21.19 -11.10
N GLN A 100 -17.76 -21.69 -10.23
CA GLN A 100 -17.62 -21.25 -8.84
C GLN A 100 -16.31 -20.48 -8.61
N ARG A 101 -15.62 -20.07 -9.69
CA ARG A 101 -14.28 -19.48 -9.59
C ARG A 101 -14.35 -18.00 -9.20
N GLN A 102 -14.13 -17.72 -7.92
CA GLN A 102 -13.89 -16.36 -7.43
C GLN A 102 -12.47 -15.93 -7.84
N LEU A 103 -12.36 -14.79 -8.52
CA LEU A 103 -11.09 -14.24 -9.00
C LEU A 103 -10.42 -13.38 -7.94
N GLY A 104 -9.13 -13.62 -7.67
CA GLY A 104 -8.37 -12.94 -6.62
C GLY A 104 -7.54 -11.77 -7.14
N PHE A 105 -7.46 -10.69 -6.38
CA PHE A 105 -6.59 -9.54 -6.66
C PHE A 105 -6.06 -8.95 -5.36
N GLU A 106 -4.74 -8.80 -5.23
CA GLU A 106 -4.13 -8.31 -4.00
C GLU A 106 -3.11 -7.23 -4.32
N ILE A 107 -3.13 -6.13 -3.56
CA ILE A 107 -2.14 -5.07 -3.59
C ILE A 107 -1.54 -4.97 -2.20
N ASP A 108 -0.21 -5.08 -2.09
CA ASP A 108 0.53 -4.91 -0.84
C ASP A 108 1.59 -3.82 -1.04
N TRP A 109 1.56 -2.79 -0.20
CA TRP A 109 2.54 -1.71 -0.15
C TRP A 109 3.36 -1.80 1.15
N ARG A 110 4.69 -1.93 1.04
CA ARG A 110 5.59 -1.97 2.20
C ARG A 110 6.61 -0.85 2.16
N VAL A 111 6.95 -0.34 3.33
CA VAL A 111 8.06 0.61 3.45
C VAL A 111 9.37 -0.15 3.37
N THR A 112 10.22 0.24 2.42
CA THR A 112 11.58 -0.30 2.26
C THR A 112 12.62 0.64 2.85
N TYR A 113 12.33 1.94 2.90
CA TYR A 113 13.20 2.96 3.47
C TYR A 113 12.40 4.20 3.86
N GLU A 114 12.75 4.83 4.98
CA GLU A 114 12.21 6.12 5.39
C GLU A 114 13.29 7.02 5.99
N SER A 115 13.27 8.30 5.63
CA SER A 115 14.04 9.40 6.22
C SER A 115 13.13 10.58 6.52
N ASP A 116 13.66 11.70 7.05
CA ASP A 116 12.85 12.91 7.30
C ASP A 116 12.20 13.48 6.04
N ARG A 117 12.86 13.34 4.89
CA ARG A 117 12.38 13.87 3.60
C ARG A 117 11.71 12.81 2.73
N LEU A 118 12.16 11.56 2.77
CA LEU A 118 11.78 10.55 1.77
C LEU A 118 11.10 9.35 2.43
N ILE A 119 10.17 8.75 1.71
CA ILE A 119 9.68 7.39 1.99
C ILE A 119 9.71 6.60 0.67
N SER A 120 10.33 5.43 0.71
CA SER A 120 10.38 4.48 -0.40
C SER A 120 9.50 3.29 -0.08
N LEU A 121 8.71 2.90 -1.07
CA LEU A 121 7.80 1.77 -0.98
C LEU A 121 8.13 0.74 -2.05
N ASP A 122 7.99 -0.53 -1.71
CA ASP A 122 7.72 -1.57 -2.68
C ASP A 122 6.20 -1.79 -2.81
N LYS A 123 5.80 -2.25 -3.99
CA LYS A 123 4.45 -2.71 -4.27
C LYS A 123 4.55 -4.11 -4.81
N SER A 124 3.76 -5.02 -4.27
CA SER A 124 3.42 -6.26 -4.96
C SER A 124 1.96 -6.25 -5.38
N THR A 125 1.68 -6.86 -6.53
CA THR A 125 0.32 -7.10 -6.99
C THR A 125 0.18 -8.54 -7.42
N TYR A 126 -0.78 -9.25 -6.82
CA TYR A 126 -1.26 -10.56 -7.23
C TYR A 126 -2.53 -10.38 -8.04
N ASP A 127 -2.63 -11.00 -9.20
CA ASP A 127 -3.83 -10.96 -10.04
C ASP A 127 -4.15 -12.34 -10.61
N ASN A 128 -5.20 -12.96 -10.10
CA ASN A 128 -5.78 -14.17 -10.65
C ASN A 128 -6.99 -13.84 -11.52
N GLY A 129 -6.72 -13.56 -12.80
CA GLY A 129 -7.73 -13.32 -13.84
C GLY A 129 -8.49 -14.58 -14.32
N GLY A 130 -8.30 -15.74 -13.70
CA GLY A 130 -9.07 -16.95 -14.02
C GLY A 130 -8.42 -17.90 -15.04
N GLY A 131 -7.21 -17.58 -15.51
CA GLY A 131 -6.38 -18.46 -16.35
C GLY A 131 -5.79 -19.67 -15.61
N ALA A 132 -4.70 -20.22 -16.16
CA ALA A 132 -4.01 -21.37 -15.57
C ALA A 132 -3.19 -21.02 -14.32
N HIS A 133 -2.72 -19.78 -14.22
CA HIS A 133 -1.95 -19.26 -13.09
C HIS A 133 -2.23 -17.77 -12.90
N PRO A 134 -1.96 -17.23 -11.69
CA PRO A 134 -1.99 -15.80 -11.44
C PRO A 134 -0.80 -15.08 -12.06
N ASN A 135 -0.92 -13.77 -12.21
CA ASN A 135 0.16 -12.85 -12.52
C ASN A 135 0.67 -12.17 -11.24
N PHE A 136 1.97 -11.92 -11.19
CA PHE A 136 2.61 -11.17 -10.12
C PHE A 136 3.35 -9.97 -10.70
N TYR A 137 3.14 -8.80 -10.12
CA TYR A 137 3.80 -7.55 -10.52
C TYR A 137 4.52 -6.94 -9.33
N LEU A 138 5.72 -6.43 -9.57
CA LEU A 138 6.50 -5.67 -8.59
C LEU A 138 6.72 -4.26 -9.12
N ASN A 139 6.47 -3.28 -8.27
CA ASN A 139 6.74 -1.87 -8.56
C ASN A 139 7.40 -1.21 -7.34
N SER A 140 7.97 -0.04 -7.55
CA SER A 140 8.48 0.80 -6.47
C SER A 140 7.94 2.22 -6.60
N LEU A 141 7.87 2.90 -5.47
CA LEU A 141 7.49 4.31 -5.38
C LEU A 141 8.47 5.02 -4.46
N LEU A 142 8.94 6.18 -4.88
CA LEU A 142 9.70 7.10 -4.04
C LEU A 142 8.89 8.39 -3.88
N TRP A 143 8.61 8.74 -2.64
CA TRP A 143 7.81 9.91 -2.28
C TRP A 143 8.64 10.92 -1.51
N ASP A 144 8.56 12.19 -1.94
CA ASP A 144 9.09 13.32 -1.18
C ASP A 144 8.00 13.82 -0.23
N LYS A 145 8.20 13.63 1.08
CA LYS A 145 7.27 14.00 2.14
C LYS A 145 7.09 15.51 2.26
N GLN A 146 8.07 16.30 1.86
CA GLN A 146 8.04 17.76 1.96
C GLN A 146 7.34 18.39 0.75
N GLN A 147 7.52 17.80 -0.43
CA GLN A 147 6.87 18.25 -1.67
C GLN A 147 5.53 17.56 -1.94
N GLU A 148 5.19 16.54 -1.16
CA GLU A 148 3.98 15.72 -1.32
C GLU A 148 3.79 15.21 -2.75
N LYS A 149 4.87 14.66 -3.32
CA LYS A 149 4.86 14.13 -4.68
C LYS A 149 5.73 12.89 -4.85
N ASN A 150 5.38 12.08 -5.85
CA ASN A 150 6.26 11.05 -6.37
C ASN A 150 7.48 11.74 -7.00
N ILE A 151 8.67 11.21 -6.73
CA ILE A 151 9.90 11.65 -7.38
C ILE A 151 10.61 10.47 -8.04
N SER A 152 11.31 10.77 -9.12
CA SER A 152 12.22 9.82 -9.77
C SER A 152 13.59 9.78 -9.08
N LEU A 153 14.38 8.74 -9.35
CA LEU A 153 15.78 8.68 -8.92
C LEU A 153 16.59 9.87 -9.46
N ALA A 154 16.31 10.32 -10.69
CA ALA A 154 17.02 11.45 -11.31
C ALA A 154 16.83 12.76 -10.51
N GLU A 155 15.64 12.97 -9.92
CA GLU A 155 15.36 14.15 -9.09
C GLU A 155 16.11 14.17 -7.75
N LEU A 156 16.73 13.05 -7.35
CA LEU A 156 17.63 13.02 -6.18
C LEU A 156 19.04 13.54 -6.50
N LEU A 157 19.39 13.63 -7.78
CA LEU A 157 20.75 13.91 -8.22
C LEU A 157 20.89 15.36 -8.67
N THR A 158 21.96 16.02 -8.24
CA THR A 158 22.32 17.35 -8.78
C THR A 158 22.79 17.25 -10.23
N ASP A 159 23.42 16.13 -10.59
CA ASP A 159 23.81 15.79 -11.96
C ASP A 159 23.32 14.37 -12.28
N SER A 160 22.33 14.27 -13.16
CA SER A 160 21.74 13.02 -13.62
C SER A 160 22.29 12.57 -14.98
N SER A 161 23.38 13.16 -15.47
CA SER A 161 24.03 12.69 -16.69
C SER A 161 24.57 11.28 -16.51
N GLU A 162 24.53 10.45 -17.55
CA GLU A 162 24.92 9.03 -17.51
C GLU A 162 26.33 8.80 -16.94
N ASN A 163 27.22 9.78 -17.12
CA ASN A 163 28.61 9.74 -16.69
C ASN A 163 28.89 10.49 -15.39
N SER A 164 27.85 10.98 -14.70
CA SER A 164 27.96 11.64 -13.41
C SER A 164 28.62 10.74 -12.37
N ALA A 165 29.30 11.36 -11.41
CA ALA A 165 29.95 10.62 -10.31
C ALA A 165 28.93 9.79 -9.52
N ALA A 166 27.71 10.32 -9.32
CA ALA A 166 26.66 9.65 -8.59
C ALA A 166 26.15 8.39 -9.31
N LEU A 167 25.86 8.46 -10.61
CA LEU A 167 25.41 7.28 -11.36
C LEU A 167 26.51 6.23 -11.54
N LYS A 168 27.77 6.66 -11.71
CA LYS A 168 28.91 5.74 -11.74
C LYS A 168 29.07 4.99 -10.42
N MET A 169 28.94 5.70 -9.29
CA MET A 169 28.99 5.07 -7.97
C MET A 169 27.83 4.11 -7.76
N LEU A 170 26.60 4.49 -8.13
CA LEU A 170 25.44 3.60 -8.04
C LEU A 170 25.65 2.33 -8.88
N SER A 171 26.08 2.48 -10.13
CA SER A 171 26.38 1.36 -11.03
C SER A 171 27.45 0.42 -10.46
N ALA A 172 28.55 0.96 -9.93
CA ALA A 172 29.62 0.16 -9.34
C ALA A 172 29.14 -0.67 -8.12
N ASN A 173 28.32 -0.08 -7.26
CA ASN A 173 27.82 -0.76 -6.05
C ASN A 173 26.67 -1.73 -6.32
N LEU A 174 25.87 -1.49 -7.37
CA LEU A 174 24.72 -2.31 -7.72
C LEU A 174 25.11 -3.75 -8.04
N PHE A 175 26.30 -4.01 -8.58
CA PHE A 175 26.77 -5.35 -8.94
C PHE A 175 27.56 -6.07 -7.85
N GLU A 176 28.06 -5.36 -6.84
CA GLU A 176 28.78 -6.00 -5.73
C GLU A 176 27.83 -6.75 -4.78
N GLN A 177 26.56 -6.37 -4.70
CA GLN A 177 25.56 -7.04 -3.85
C GLN A 177 25.00 -8.34 -4.43
N TRP A 178 25.39 -8.73 -5.64
CA TRP A 178 24.91 -9.95 -6.32
C TRP A 178 26.00 -11.03 -6.45
N LYS A 179 27.10 -10.90 -5.70
CA LYS A 179 28.14 -11.92 -5.56
C LYS A 179 27.98 -12.63 -4.21
#